data_AF-A0A7C3QK69-F1
#
_entry.id   AF-A0A7C3QK69-F1
#
_cell.length_a   1.000
_cell.length_b   1.000
_cell.length_c   1.000
_cell.angle_alpha   90.00
_cell.angle_beta   90.00
_cell.angle_gamma   90.00
#
_symmetry.space_group_name_H-M   'P 1'
#
loop_
_entity.id
_entity.type
_entity.pdbx_description
1 polymer ?
#
loop_
_entity_poly.entity_id
_entity_poly.type
_entity_poly.pdbx_seq_one_letter_code
_entity_poly.pdbx_strand_id
1 'polypeptide(L)'
;MSLEHEFHGPNLGYILELYQKYKNDPSSVDEKTRALFENWAPSDSEPAIQPTRNLLALTAAANLAQAIRSYGYLSANLNPLENKPVDNPLLKLEFHGLNEEDLFDLPADGLNLPEEQTARNAREAIDILRSIYCGTIGYDYGHIRIPQERDWLYQAAESGRYRPPLQPFDEKKLLERLAQVEAFEVFLHRVYPGKTRFSIEGLDMLIPMLDEIVESAALDKIADTIIGMAHRGRLNVLAHIIQKPYTEILAEFIDPQGRATTWDEMGWTGDVKYHAGAYRSLGKDREMDMSIHMPANPSHLEQIDPV
;
A
#
# COMPACT_ATOMS: atom_id res chain seq x y z
N MET A 1 8.62 60.17 6.85
CA MET A 1 9.82 59.44 7.31
C MET A 1 9.32 58.19 8.01
N SER A 2 9.76 57.00 7.61
CA SER A 2 9.38 55.76 8.32
C SER A 2 10.14 55.75 9.64
N LEU A 3 9.42 55.85 10.76
CA LEU A 3 9.99 55.73 12.11
C LEU A 3 10.69 54.38 12.33
N GLU A 4 10.36 53.37 11.52
CA GLU A 4 10.96 52.03 11.56
C GLU A 4 12.42 52.03 11.08
N HIS A 5 12.84 53.03 10.29
CA HIS A 5 14.24 53.24 9.93
C HIS A 5 15.04 54.00 11.00
N GLU A 6 14.36 54.75 11.87
CA GLU A 6 14.98 55.63 12.86
C GLU A 6 15.17 54.92 14.21
N PHE A 7 14.29 53.96 14.52
CA PHE A 7 14.34 53.17 15.75
C PHE A 7 14.47 51.68 15.45
N HIS A 8 15.47 51.04 16.06
CA HIS A 8 15.76 49.60 15.88
C HIS A 8 15.96 48.90 17.24
N GLY A 9 15.76 47.59 17.25
CA GLY A 9 15.98 46.75 18.44
C GLY A 9 15.05 47.12 19.61
N PRO A 10 15.56 47.18 20.86
CA PRO A 10 14.75 47.47 22.06
C PRO A 10 13.97 48.79 21.99
N ASN A 11 14.51 49.79 21.29
CA ASN A 11 13.87 51.10 21.13
C ASN A 11 12.62 51.02 20.24
N LEU A 12 12.63 50.17 19.22
CA LEU A 12 11.44 49.91 18.40
C LEU A 12 10.37 49.20 19.22
N GLY A 13 10.76 48.22 20.04
CA GLY A 13 9.85 47.53 20.96
C GLY A 13 9.14 48.47 21.94
N TYR A 14 9.87 49.44 22.50
CA TYR A 14 9.30 50.46 23.38
C TYR A 14 8.28 51.36 22.66
N ILE A 15 8.55 51.75 21.41
CA ILE A 15 7.63 52.55 20.59
C ILE A 15 6.35 51.75 20.25
N LEU A 16 6.49 50.46 19.92
CA LEU A 16 5.34 49.59 19.67
C LEU A 16 4.46 49.41 20.92
N GLU A 17 5.08 49.28 22.10
CA GLU A 17 4.34 49.22 23.38
C GLU A 17 3.57 50.52 23.65
N LEU A 18 4.20 51.67 23.43
CA LEU A 18 3.53 52.98 23.54
C LEU A 18 2.38 53.12 22.54
N TYR A 19 2.55 52.63 21.30
CA TYR A 19 1.50 52.65 20.28
C TYR A 19 0.31 51.78 20.68
N GLN A 20 0.56 50.62 21.30
CA GLN A 20 -0.50 49.74 21.80
C GLN A 20 -1.25 50.36 22.99
N LYS A 21 -0.55 51.05 23.89
CA LYS A 21 -1.18 51.84 24.96
C LYS A 21 -2.05 52.96 24.40
N TYR A 22 -1.57 53.69 23.40
CA TYR A 22 -2.33 54.73 22.70
C TYR A 22 -3.61 54.19 22.03
N LYS A 23 -3.56 53.02 21.38
CA LYS A 23 -4.75 52.37 20.79
C LYS A 23 -5.82 52.02 21.82
N ASN A 24 -5.41 51.61 23.02
CA ASN A 24 -6.33 51.25 24.10
C ASN A 24 -6.90 52.50 24.81
N ASP A 25 -6.06 53.50 25.06
CA ASP A 25 -6.43 54.77 25.66
C ASP A 25 -5.49 55.88 25.16
N PRO A 26 -5.96 56.81 24.31
CA PRO A 26 -5.14 57.91 23.82
C PRO A 26 -4.57 58.81 24.93
N SER A 27 -5.20 58.87 26.09
CA SER A 27 -4.75 59.67 27.23
C SER A 27 -3.60 59.04 28.02
N SER A 28 -3.30 57.76 27.76
CA SER A 28 -2.23 57.00 28.43
C SER A 28 -0.81 57.38 28.01
N VAL A 29 -0.67 58.15 26.92
CA VAL A 29 0.60 58.67 26.41
C VAL A 29 0.61 60.19 26.44
N ASP A 30 1.81 60.77 26.51
CA ASP A 30 2.01 62.21 26.48
C ASP A 30 1.55 62.84 25.14
N GLU A 31 1.36 64.15 25.15
CA GLU A 31 0.81 64.90 24.02
C GLU A 31 1.67 64.81 22.75
N LYS A 32 3.00 64.74 22.87
CA LYS A 32 3.91 64.62 21.72
C LYS A 32 3.84 63.23 21.11
N THR A 33 3.82 62.20 21.96
CA THR A 33 3.67 60.80 21.55
C THR A 33 2.32 60.55 20.90
N ARG A 34 1.26 61.18 21.40
CA ARG A 34 -0.09 61.11 20.82
C ARG A 34 -0.14 61.68 19.39
N ALA A 35 0.41 62.89 19.20
CA ALA A 35 0.45 63.54 17.88
C ALA A 35 1.28 62.74 16.86
N LEU A 36 2.29 62.01 17.32
CA LEU A 36 3.07 61.09 16.50
C LEU A 36 2.22 59.92 15.99
N PHE A 37 1.46 59.27 16.88
CA PHE A 37 0.66 58.08 16.57
C PHE A 37 -0.66 58.36 15.86
N GLU A 38 -1.14 59.62 15.85
CA GLU A 38 -2.23 60.04 14.98
C GLU A 38 -1.85 59.97 13.49
N ASN A 39 -0.56 60.20 13.17
CA ASN A 39 -0.06 60.30 11.81
C ASN A 39 0.89 59.15 11.41
N TRP A 40 1.07 58.17 12.31
CA TRP A 40 1.90 57.00 12.09
C TRP A 40 1.26 55.76 12.69
N ALA A 41 1.21 54.69 11.90
CA ALA A 41 0.95 53.35 12.37
C ALA A 41 2.16 52.48 12.03
N PRO A 42 2.56 51.53 12.90
CA PRO A 42 3.52 50.53 12.52
C PRO A 42 2.98 49.78 11.29
N SER A 43 3.84 49.48 10.32
CA SER A 43 3.51 48.46 9.33
C SER A 43 3.09 47.20 10.09
N ASP A 44 2.03 46.52 9.63
CA ASP A 44 1.51 45.32 10.29
C ASP A 44 2.65 44.35 10.54
N SER A 45 3.17 44.38 11.78
CA SER A 45 4.13 43.41 12.27
C SER A 45 3.43 42.07 12.21
N GLU A 46 4.09 41.11 11.56
CA GLU A 46 3.67 39.75 11.31
C GLU A 46 2.71 39.21 12.39
N PRO A 47 1.63 38.51 11.99
CA PRO A 47 0.63 38.02 12.93
C PRO A 47 1.32 37.28 14.07
N ALA A 48 0.96 37.62 15.30
CA ALA A 48 1.50 37.00 16.49
C ALA A 48 1.34 35.47 16.38
N ILE A 49 2.43 34.80 16.03
CA ILE A 49 2.53 33.35 16.03
C ILE A 49 2.19 32.94 17.46
N GLN A 50 1.06 32.28 17.68
CA GLN A 50 0.78 31.59 18.95
C GLN A 50 1.61 30.29 18.94
N PRO A 51 2.85 30.29 19.47
CA PRO A 51 3.82 29.25 19.14
C PRO A 51 3.44 27.90 19.78
N THR A 52 2.73 27.96 20.90
CA THR A 52 2.27 26.79 21.67
C THR A 52 1.11 26.06 20.99
N ARG A 53 0.16 26.78 20.37
CA ARG A 53 -0.97 26.15 19.68
C ARG A 53 -0.51 25.44 18.40
N ASN A 54 0.37 26.08 17.62
CA ASN A 54 0.92 25.48 16.41
C ASN A 54 1.80 24.26 16.71
N LEU A 55 2.58 24.26 17.79
CA LEU A 55 3.38 23.09 18.16
C LEU A 55 2.51 21.90 18.59
N LEU A 56 1.49 22.13 19.42
CA LEU A 56 0.57 21.06 19.83
C LEU A 56 -0.19 20.48 18.63
N ALA A 57 -0.72 21.33 17.76
CA ALA A 57 -1.39 20.90 16.54
C ALA A 57 -0.44 20.11 15.61
N LEU A 58 0.82 20.55 15.46
CA LEU A 58 1.82 19.82 14.69
C LEU A 58 2.12 18.44 15.28
N THR A 59 2.27 18.33 16.59
CA THR A 59 2.48 17.02 17.25
C THR A 59 1.26 16.11 17.11
N ALA A 60 0.05 16.65 17.19
CA ALA A 60 -1.18 15.90 16.95
C ALA A 60 -1.27 15.43 15.49
N ALA A 61 -0.88 16.26 14.52
CA ALA A 61 -0.86 15.90 13.11
C ALA A 61 0.19 14.79 12.82
N ALA A 62 1.36 14.88 13.44
CA ALA A 62 2.38 13.83 13.37
C ALA A 62 1.89 12.51 14.00
N ASN A 63 1.18 12.56 15.13
CA ASN A 63 0.56 11.38 15.75
C ASN A 63 -0.51 10.76 14.86
N LEU A 64 -1.34 11.57 14.21
CA LEU A 64 -2.31 11.10 13.22
C LEU A 64 -1.62 10.43 12.03
N ALA A 65 -0.58 11.05 11.46
CA ALA A 65 0.21 10.46 10.37
C ALA A 65 0.79 9.09 10.78
N GLN A 66 1.34 9.00 12.01
CA GLN A 66 1.84 7.73 12.55
C GLN A 66 0.73 6.70 12.79
N ALA A 67 -0.45 7.13 13.23
CA ALA A 67 -1.62 6.25 13.38
C ALA A 67 -2.07 5.69 12.03
N ILE A 68 -2.08 6.50 10.96
CA ILE A 68 -2.38 6.05 9.59
C ILE A 68 -1.35 5.00 9.12
N ARG A 69 -0.05 5.27 9.32
CA ARG A 69 1.03 4.32 9.03
C ARG A 69 0.91 3.00 9.76
N SER A 70 0.43 3.03 11.01
CA SER A 70 0.40 1.87 11.90
C SER A 70 -0.91 1.08 11.80
N TYR A 71 -2.04 1.74 11.51
CA TYR A 71 -3.38 1.16 11.59
C TYR A 71 -4.24 1.42 10.35
N GLY A 72 -3.73 2.09 9.33
CA GLY A 72 -4.48 2.41 8.11
C GLY A 72 -5.02 1.17 7.40
N TYR A 73 -4.31 0.04 7.50
CA TYR A 73 -4.76 -1.24 6.94
C TYR A 73 -6.11 -1.71 7.50
N LEU A 74 -6.50 -1.30 8.72
CA LEU A 74 -7.81 -1.61 9.30
C LEU A 74 -8.95 -0.84 8.62
N SER A 75 -8.61 0.24 7.91
CA SER A 75 -9.53 1.06 7.10
C SER A 75 -9.21 0.96 5.61
N ALA A 76 -8.45 -0.04 5.18
CA ALA A 76 -8.19 -0.29 3.77
C ALA A 76 -9.38 -1.00 3.10
N ASN A 77 -9.60 -0.71 1.81
CA ASN A 77 -10.64 -1.33 1.00
C ASN A 77 -10.17 -2.68 0.45
N LEU A 78 -10.21 -3.72 1.30
CA LEU A 78 -9.69 -5.05 0.98
C LEU A 78 -10.77 -6.07 0.61
N ASN A 79 -12.04 -5.79 0.91
CA ASN A 79 -13.14 -6.72 0.68
C ASN A 79 -13.73 -6.51 -0.72
N PRO A 80 -13.53 -7.42 -1.69
CA PRO A 80 -14.09 -7.25 -3.04
C PRO A 80 -15.62 -7.41 -3.09
N LEU A 81 -16.26 -7.88 -2.01
CA LEU A 81 -17.71 -8.08 -1.93
C LEU A 81 -18.45 -6.88 -1.32
N GLU A 82 -17.75 -5.99 -0.61
CA GLU A 82 -18.35 -4.88 0.12
C GLU A 82 -17.60 -3.57 -0.15
N ASN A 83 -18.33 -2.50 -0.42
CA ASN A 83 -17.75 -1.20 -0.81
C ASN A 83 -17.47 -0.26 0.37
N LYS A 84 -17.51 -0.73 1.62
CA LYS A 84 -17.34 0.15 2.80
C LYS A 84 -16.12 -0.24 3.62
N PRO A 85 -15.05 0.57 3.59
CA PRO A 85 -13.97 0.45 4.55
C PRO A 85 -14.51 0.65 5.97
N VAL A 86 -13.94 -0.10 6.91
CA VAL A 86 -14.29 0.03 8.33
C VAL A 86 -13.76 1.37 8.84
N ASP A 87 -14.66 2.15 9.45
CA ASP A 87 -14.30 3.41 10.08
C ASP A 87 -13.51 3.14 11.37
N ASN A 88 -12.27 3.62 11.43
CA ASN A 88 -11.39 3.45 12.59
C ASN A 88 -11.25 4.78 13.36
N PRO A 89 -11.75 4.88 14.60
CA PRO A 89 -11.66 6.10 15.41
C PRO A 89 -10.23 6.63 15.59
N LEU A 90 -9.21 5.76 15.62
CA LEU A 90 -7.80 6.16 15.78
C LEU A 90 -7.29 7.00 14.59
N LEU A 91 -7.96 6.90 13.44
CA LEU A 91 -7.62 7.64 12.25
C LEU A 91 -8.42 8.94 12.12
N LYS A 92 -9.31 9.27 13.06
CA LYS A 92 -10.14 10.48 13.00
C LYS A 92 -9.42 11.70 13.54
N LEU A 93 -9.66 12.87 12.95
CA LEU A 93 -9.04 14.12 13.40
C LEU A 93 -9.40 14.44 14.85
N GLU A 94 -10.66 14.21 15.21
CA GLU A 94 -11.20 14.52 16.52
C GLU A 94 -10.55 13.68 17.63
N PHE A 95 -10.09 12.46 17.30
CA PHE A 95 -9.36 11.60 18.24
C PHE A 95 -8.02 12.22 18.66
N HIS A 96 -7.38 12.97 17.75
CA HIS A 96 -6.13 13.69 18.01
C HIS A 96 -6.35 15.14 18.45
N GLY A 97 -7.61 15.56 18.65
CA GLY A 97 -7.96 16.93 19.03
C GLY A 97 -7.73 17.95 17.90
N LEU A 98 -7.76 17.51 16.65
CA LEU A 98 -7.59 18.33 15.45
C LEU A 98 -8.93 18.61 14.77
N ASN A 99 -8.98 19.72 14.05
CA ASN A 99 -9.97 19.97 13.00
C ASN A 99 -9.27 20.14 11.63
N GLU A 100 -10.07 20.26 10.56
CA GLU A 100 -9.55 20.42 9.20
C GLU A 100 -8.74 21.72 9.02
N GLU A 101 -9.17 22.83 9.64
CA GLU A 101 -8.48 24.13 9.56
C GLU A 101 -7.07 24.05 10.16
N ASP A 102 -6.91 23.34 11.27
CA ASP A 102 -5.60 23.12 11.90
C ASP A 102 -4.63 22.45 10.91
N LEU A 103 -5.09 21.51 10.07
CA LEU A 103 -4.23 20.86 9.07
C LEU A 103 -3.90 21.74 7.87
N PHE A 104 -4.75 22.70 7.52
CA PHE A 104 -4.50 23.62 6.41
C PHE A 104 -3.37 24.61 6.73
N ASP A 105 -3.31 25.06 7.99
CA ASP A 105 -2.35 26.06 8.44
C ASP A 105 -0.98 25.47 8.81
N LEU A 106 -0.89 24.14 8.96
CA LEU A 106 0.33 23.45 9.33
C LEU A 106 1.20 23.08 8.11
N PRO A 107 2.53 23.23 8.21
CA PRO A 107 3.44 22.75 7.17
C PRO A 107 3.44 21.23 7.09
N ALA A 108 3.69 20.69 5.89
CA ALA A 108 3.77 19.25 5.65
C ALA A 108 5.03 18.61 6.24
N ASP A 109 6.13 19.37 6.39
CA ASP A 109 7.46 18.86 6.76
C ASP A 109 7.46 18.05 8.06
N GLY A 110 6.59 18.40 9.02
CA GLY A 110 6.50 17.70 10.30
C GLY A 110 5.87 16.30 10.23
N LEU A 111 5.36 15.86 9.08
CA LEU A 111 4.73 14.55 8.90
C LEU A 111 5.68 13.50 8.28
N ASN A 112 6.90 13.90 7.93
CA ASN A 112 7.96 13.03 7.38
C ASN A 112 7.48 12.24 6.15
N LEU A 113 6.94 12.90 5.14
CA LEU A 113 6.71 12.26 3.84
C LEU A 113 8.06 11.94 3.16
N PRO A 114 8.12 10.90 2.31
CA PRO A 114 9.32 10.64 1.51
C PRO A 114 9.53 11.75 0.47
N GLU A 115 10.77 11.95 0.03
CA GLU A 115 11.15 13.04 -0.88
C GLU A 115 10.39 13.00 -2.22
N GLU A 116 9.96 11.83 -2.67
CA GLU A 116 9.17 11.65 -3.89
C GLU A 116 7.75 12.20 -3.78
N GLN A 117 7.26 12.46 -2.56
CA GLN A 117 5.92 12.97 -2.28
C GLN A 117 6.00 14.43 -1.85
N THR A 118 5.30 15.30 -2.57
CA THR A 118 5.22 16.74 -2.24
C THR A 118 3.83 17.09 -1.74
N ALA A 119 3.75 17.68 -0.55
CA ALA A 119 2.52 18.24 0.01
C ALA A 119 2.72 19.69 0.40
N ARG A 120 1.73 20.54 0.10
CA ARG A 120 1.76 21.98 0.41
C ARG A 120 1.48 22.26 1.89
N ASN A 121 0.72 21.39 2.55
CA ASN A 121 0.36 21.50 3.95
C ASN A 121 0.09 20.11 4.56
N ALA A 122 -0.10 20.06 5.89
CA ALA A 122 -0.36 18.82 6.61
C ALA A 122 -1.65 18.14 6.11
N ARG A 123 -2.64 18.90 5.66
CA ARG A 123 -3.89 18.38 5.10
C ARG A 123 -3.67 17.54 3.84
N GLU A 124 -2.84 18.00 2.92
CA GLU A 124 -2.48 17.25 1.71
C GLU A 124 -1.60 16.04 2.06
N ALA A 125 -0.70 16.16 3.03
CA ALA A 125 0.14 15.06 3.48
C ALA A 125 -0.67 13.91 4.12
N ILE A 126 -1.67 14.22 4.95
CA ILE A 126 -2.58 13.23 5.52
C ILE A 126 -3.37 12.50 4.42
N ASP A 127 -3.84 13.22 3.39
CA ASP A 127 -4.54 12.60 2.26
C ASP A 127 -3.65 11.65 1.48
N ILE A 128 -2.39 12.02 1.23
CA ILE A 128 -1.39 11.14 0.60
C ILE A 128 -1.25 9.86 1.43
N LEU A 129 -1.02 9.97 2.73
CA LEU A 129 -0.89 8.81 3.62
C LEU A 129 -2.16 7.94 3.60
N ARG A 130 -3.36 8.53 3.63
CA ARG A 130 -4.62 7.77 3.52
C ARG A 130 -4.74 7.05 2.19
N SER A 131 -4.35 7.66 1.08
CA SER A 131 -4.37 7.01 -0.25
C SER A 131 -3.45 5.79 -0.32
N ILE A 132 -2.35 5.81 0.46
CA ILE A 132 -1.39 4.71 0.53
C ILE A 132 -1.89 3.60 1.46
N TYR A 133 -2.21 3.95 2.71
CA TYR A 133 -2.47 3.01 3.81
C TYR A 133 -3.92 2.57 3.96
N CYS A 134 -4.88 3.36 3.46
CA CYS A 134 -6.32 3.07 3.49
C CYS A 134 -6.88 2.80 2.08
N GLY A 135 -6.01 2.57 1.09
CA GLY A 135 -6.38 2.27 -0.29
C GLY A 135 -6.80 0.81 -0.49
N THR A 136 -6.46 0.23 -1.64
CA THR A 136 -6.76 -1.18 -1.99
C THR A 136 -5.68 -2.17 -1.53
N ILE A 137 -4.68 -1.70 -0.79
CA ILE A 137 -3.59 -2.50 -0.23
C ILE A 137 -3.48 -2.16 1.25
N GLY A 138 -3.49 -3.18 2.10
CA GLY A 138 -3.31 -3.05 3.55
C GLY A 138 -1.88 -3.36 3.93
N TYR A 139 -1.19 -2.38 4.53
CA TYR A 139 0.17 -2.55 5.02
C TYR A 139 0.16 -2.74 6.54
N ASP A 140 0.57 -3.92 7.00
CA ASP A 140 0.83 -4.21 8.41
C ASP A 140 2.27 -4.66 8.59
N TYR A 141 3.14 -3.72 8.94
CA TYR A 141 4.55 -4.00 9.25
C TYR A 141 5.06 -3.20 10.45
N GLY A 142 4.18 -2.49 11.16
CA GLY A 142 4.54 -1.75 12.38
C GLY A 142 5.07 -2.65 13.50
N HIS A 143 4.69 -3.93 13.47
CA HIS A 143 5.12 -4.97 14.40
C HIS A 143 6.56 -5.47 14.17
N ILE A 144 7.18 -5.15 13.03
CA ILE A 144 8.57 -5.52 12.72
C ILE A 144 9.53 -4.77 13.65
N ARG A 145 10.39 -5.52 14.33
CA ARG A 145 11.30 -5.00 15.36
C ARG A 145 12.62 -4.45 14.80
N ILE A 146 13.00 -4.86 13.60
CA ILE A 146 14.23 -4.43 12.93
C ILE A 146 13.94 -3.08 12.26
N PRO A 147 14.51 -1.95 12.74
CA PRO A 147 14.17 -0.64 12.23
C PRO A 147 14.46 -0.48 10.73
N GLN A 148 15.58 -1.03 10.26
CA GLN A 148 15.99 -0.93 8.86
C GLN A 148 15.00 -1.60 7.90
N GLU A 149 14.46 -2.77 8.26
CA GLU A 149 13.45 -3.48 7.46
C GLU A 149 12.14 -2.70 7.44
N ARG A 150 11.73 -2.19 8.61
CA ARG A 150 10.51 -1.39 8.74
C ARG A 150 10.60 -0.08 7.96
N ASP A 151 11.73 0.61 8.02
CA ASP A 151 11.98 1.85 7.30
C ASP A 151 12.01 1.62 5.79
N TRP A 152 12.61 0.49 5.35
CA TRP A 152 12.55 0.08 3.96
C TRP A 152 11.11 -0.14 3.48
N LEU A 153 10.26 -0.78 4.29
CA LEU A 153 8.84 -0.99 3.97
C LEU A 153 8.04 0.33 3.94
N TYR A 154 8.30 1.25 4.86
CA TYR A 154 7.73 2.61 4.81
C TYR A 154 8.10 3.30 3.49
N GLN A 155 9.39 3.31 3.13
CA GLN A 155 9.83 3.90 1.87
C GLN A 155 9.22 3.18 0.66
N ALA A 156 9.13 1.85 0.67
CA ALA A 156 8.55 1.07 -0.42
C ALA A 156 7.07 1.40 -0.64
N ALA A 157 6.29 1.53 0.42
CA ALA A 157 4.88 1.90 0.36
C ALA A 157 4.69 3.38 -0.04
N GLU A 158 5.41 4.30 0.61
CA GLU A 158 5.14 5.74 0.50
C GLU A 158 5.75 6.39 -0.77
N SER A 159 6.87 5.86 -1.27
CA SER A 159 7.44 6.32 -2.56
C SER A 159 6.53 6.01 -3.76
N GLY A 160 5.60 5.05 -3.62
CA GLY A 160 4.76 4.60 -4.72
C GLY A 160 5.53 3.88 -5.84
N ARG A 161 6.80 3.51 -5.63
CA ARG A 161 7.67 2.92 -6.66
C ARG A 161 7.14 1.64 -7.30
N TYR A 162 6.24 0.93 -6.61
CA TYR A 162 5.58 -0.29 -7.10
C TYR A 162 4.11 -0.06 -7.49
N ARG A 163 3.74 1.18 -7.82
CA ARG A 163 2.38 1.56 -8.22
C ARG A 163 2.43 2.45 -9.47
N PRO A 164 1.39 2.42 -10.31
CA PRO A 164 1.25 3.41 -11.37
C PRO A 164 1.24 4.84 -10.79
N PRO A 165 1.83 5.83 -11.48
CA PRO A 165 2.47 5.73 -12.79
C PRO A 165 3.94 5.29 -12.76
N LEU A 166 4.55 5.16 -11.57
CA LEU A 166 5.99 4.86 -11.43
C LEU A 166 6.35 3.44 -11.87
N GLN A 167 5.46 2.48 -11.58
CA GLN A 167 5.51 1.14 -12.15
C GLN A 167 4.27 0.95 -13.05
N PRO A 168 4.37 1.26 -14.35
CA PRO A 168 3.31 0.96 -15.29
C PRO A 168 3.19 -0.56 -15.48
N PHE A 169 1.98 -1.03 -15.76
CA PHE A 169 1.70 -2.42 -16.12
C PHE A 169 0.90 -2.46 -17.42
N ASP A 170 0.95 -3.59 -18.12
CA ASP A 170 0.18 -3.80 -19.34
C ASP A 170 -1.24 -4.29 -18.98
N GLU A 171 -2.19 -3.36 -18.99
CA GLU A 171 -3.60 -3.64 -18.72
C GLU A 171 -4.19 -4.70 -19.66
N LYS A 172 -3.73 -4.74 -20.92
CA LYS A 172 -4.23 -5.69 -21.91
C LYS A 172 -3.68 -7.09 -21.62
N LYS A 173 -2.38 -7.21 -21.31
CA LYS A 173 -1.76 -8.49 -20.89
C LYS A 173 -2.43 -9.03 -19.62
N LEU A 174 -2.71 -8.16 -18.63
CA LEU A 174 -3.43 -8.54 -17.42
C LEU A 174 -4.84 -9.07 -17.73
N LEU A 175 -5.61 -8.34 -18.53
CA LEU A 175 -6.96 -8.75 -18.93
C LEU A 175 -6.95 -10.07 -19.72
N GLU A 176 -6.01 -10.24 -20.65
CA GLU A 176 -5.83 -11.48 -21.41
C GLU A 176 -5.53 -12.66 -20.48
N ARG A 177 -4.68 -12.45 -19.46
CA ARG A 177 -4.39 -13.51 -18.48
C ARG A 177 -5.61 -13.88 -17.65
N LEU A 178 -6.35 -12.89 -17.15
CA LEU A 178 -7.58 -13.13 -16.40
C LEU A 178 -8.63 -13.88 -17.25
N ALA A 179 -8.75 -13.51 -18.53
CA ALA A 179 -9.64 -14.20 -19.47
C ALA A 179 -9.23 -15.65 -19.70
N GLN A 180 -7.93 -15.97 -19.73
CA GLN A 180 -7.46 -17.36 -19.83
C GLN A 180 -7.86 -18.19 -18.60
N VAL A 181 -7.69 -17.63 -17.40
CA VAL A 181 -8.04 -18.26 -16.13
C VAL A 181 -9.54 -18.57 -16.08
N GLU A 182 -10.37 -17.56 -16.37
CA GLU A 182 -11.83 -17.70 -16.38
C GLU A 182 -12.29 -18.69 -17.45
N ALA A 183 -11.75 -18.60 -18.67
CA ALA A 183 -12.11 -19.50 -19.76
C ALA A 183 -11.79 -20.97 -19.42
N PHE A 184 -10.67 -21.22 -18.74
CA PHE A 184 -10.31 -22.56 -18.30
C PHE A 184 -11.29 -23.12 -17.26
N GLU A 185 -11.69 -22.31 -16.26
CA GLU A 185 -12.71 -22.70 -15.28
C GLU A 185 -14.08 -22.97 -15.91
N VAL A 186 -14.54 -22.07 -16.78
CA VAL A 186 -15.82 -22.21 -17.50
C VAL A 186 -15.80 -23.47 -18.37
N PHE A 187 -14.69 -23.75 -19.04
CA PHE A 187 -14.52 -24.96 -19.82
C PHE A 187 -14.63 -26.22 -18.95
N LEU A 188 -13.89 -26.29 -17.84
CA LEU A 188 -13.92 -27.44 -16.93
C LEU A 188 -15.32 -27.65 -16.35
N HIS A 189 -15.98 -26.57 -15.96
CA HIS A 189 -17.35 -26.61 -15.43
C HIS A 189 -18.34 -27.18 -16.45
N ARG A 190 -18.25 -26.74 -17.72
CA ARG A 190 -19.16 -27.16 -18.79
C ARG A 190 -18.91 -28.60 -19.26
N VAL A 191 -17.65 -29.00 -19.40
CA VAL A 191 -17.28 -30.29 -20.00
C VAL A 191 -17.28 -31.42 -18.98
N TYR A 192 -16.94 -31.14 -17.72
CA TYR A 192 -16.86 -32.15 -16.65
C TYR A 192 -17.80 -31.82 -15.48
N PRO A 193 -19.12 -31.79 -15.71
CA PRO A 193 -20.08 -31.49 -14.66
C PRO A 193 -19.99 -32.53 -13.54
N GLY A 194 -20.06 -32.08 -12.29
CA GLY A 194 -20.01 -32.94 -11.10
C GLY A 194 -18.62 -33.46 -10.71
N LYS A 195 -17.56 -33.19 -11.49
CA LYS A 195 -16.18 -33.50 -11.08
C LYS A 195 -15.63 -32.37 -10.20
N THR A 196 -15.15 -32.72 -9.01
CA THR A 196 -14.44 -31.78 -8.14
C THR A 196 -13.17 -31.28 -8.82
N ARG A 197 -12.98 -29.95 -8.83
CA ARG A 197 -11.84 -29.26 -9.44
C ARG A 197 -11.20 -28.19 -8.56
N PHE A 198 -11.81 -27.86 -7.41
CA PHE A 198 -11.36 -26.82 -6.49
C PHE A 198 -11.11 -25.47 -7.19
N SER A 199 -12.19 -24.92 -7.76
CA SER A 199 -12.16 -23.74 -8.63
C SER A 199 -11.40 -22.57 -8.03
N ILE A 200 -10.68 -21.85 -8.89
CA ILE A 200 -10.03 -20.59 -8.55
C ILE A 200 -11.01 -19.41 -8.49
N GLU A 201 -12.24 -19.54 -9.01
CA GLU A 201 -13.21 -18.45 -9.15
C GLU A 201 -13.25 -17.54 -7.90
N GLY A 202 -13.06 -16.23 -8.13
CA GLY A 202 -12.95 -15.21 -7.10
C GLY A 202 -11.54 -14.98 -6.56
N LEU A 203 -10.55 -15.79 -6.97
CA LEU A 203 -9.11 -15.63 -6.70
C LEU A 203 -8.29 -15.59 -8.00
N ASP A 204 -8.90 -15.16 -9.10
CA ASP A 204 -8.32 -15.18 -10.44
C ASP A 204 -6.99 -14.40 -10.52
N MET A 205 -6.86 -13.35 -9.70
CA MET A 205 -5.64 -12.55 -9.55
C MET A 205 -4.43 -13.33 -9.03
N LEU A 206 -4.61 -14.52 -8.44
CA LEU A 206 -3.50 -15.38 -8.03
C LEU A 206 -2.55 -15.68 -9.19
N ILE A 207 -3.09 -15.92 -10.40
CA ILE A 207 -2.26 -16.29 -11.56
C ILE A 207 -1.42 -15.11 -12.05
N PRO A 208 -1.98 -13.91 -12.33
CA PRO A 208 -1.16 -12.73 -12.61
C PRO A 208 -0.12 -12.42 -11.52
N MET A 209 -0.46 -12.54 -10.23
CA MET A 209 0.50 -12.30 -9.15
C MET A 209 1.67 -13.30 -9.19
N LEU A 210 1.40 -14.57 -9.44
CA LEU A 210 2.45 -15.59 -9.57
C LEU A 210 3.30 -15.39 -10.83
N ASP A 211 2.70 -14.93 -11.95
CA ASP A 211 3.45 -14.55 -13.16
C ASP A 211 4.50 -13.47 -12.83
N GLU A 212 4.11 -12.41 -12.12
CA GLU A 212 5.01 -11.32 -11.73
C GLU A 212 6.10 -11.76 -10.73
N ILE A 213 5.76 -12.62 -9.77
CA ILE A 213 6.74 -13.19 -8.82
C ILE A 213 7.79 -14.03 -9.56
N VAL A 214 7.35 -14.92 -10.45
CA VAL A 214 8.24 -15.78 -11.24
C VAL A 214 9.09 -14.95 -12.21
N GLU A 215 8.50 -13.95 -12.86
CA GLU A 215 9.22 -13.05 -13.75
C GLU A 215 10.29 -12.24 -12.99
N SER A 216 9.95 -11.72 -11.80
CA SER A 216 10.89 -11.01 -10.94
C SER A 216 12.04 -11.91 -10.48
N ALA A 217 11.73 -13.14 -10.04
CA ALA A 217 12.75 -14.13 -9.66
C ALA A 217 13.69 -14.46 -10.83
N ALA A 218 13.17 -14.57 -12.04
CA ALA A 218 13.98 -14.79 -13.24
C ALA A 218 14.89 -13.58 -13.56
N LEU A 219 14.39 -12.35 -13.39
CA LEU A 219 15.20 -11.13 -13.57
C LEU A 219 16.33 -11.03 -12.56
N ASP A 220 16.07 -11.46 -11.32
CA ASP A 220 17.05 -11.52 -10.22
C ASP A 220 17.98 -12.75 -10.30
N LYS A 221 17.89 -13.53 -11.39
CA LYS A 221 18.72 -14.71 -11.65
C LYS A 221 18.60 -15.81 -10.59
N ILE A 222 17.37 -16.05 -10.11
CA ILE A 222 17.05 -17.18 -9.24
C ILE A 222 16.86 -18.44 -10.09
N ALA A 223 17.62 -19.50 -9.78
CA ALA A 223 17.67 -20.74 -10.57
C ALA A 223 16.46 -21.64 -10.36
N ASP A 224 15.97 -21.72 -9.13
CA ASP A 224 14.93 -22.67 -8.76
C ASP A 224 13.87 -21.96 -7.93
N THR A 225 12.61 -22.19 -8.27
CA THR A 225 11.45 -21.72 -7.49
C THR A 225 10.53 -22.88 -7.19
N ILE A 226 10.18 -23.02 -5.91
CA ILE A 226 9.31 -24.08 -5.41
C ILE A 226 8.03 -23.45 -4.92
N ILE A 227 6.89 -23.93 -5.42
CA ILE A 227 5.55 -23.46 -5.04
C ILE A 227 4.86 -24.54 -4.22
N GLY A 228 4.77 -24.36 -2.91
CA GLY A 228 3.86 -25.14 -2.06
C GLY A 228 2.47 -24.50 -2.07
N MET A 229 1.42 -25.26 -2.39
CA MET A 229 0.05 -24.74 -2.35
C MET A 229 -0.98 -25.82 -2.03
N ALA A 230 -2.09 -25.39 -1.43
CA ALA A 230 -3.29 -26.21 -1.24
C ALA A 230 -4.03 -26.49 -2.58
N HIS A 231 -5.22 -27.10 -2.49
CA HIS A 231 -5.98 -27.55 -3.65
C HIS A 231 -6.65 -26.42 -4.46
N ARG A 232 -6.95 -25.27 -3.85
CA ARG A 232 -7.72 -24.19 -4.49
C ARG A 232 -6.91 -23.52 -5.60
N GLY A 233 -7.48 -23.51 -6.81
CA GLY A 233 -6.86 -22.91 -7.99
C GLY A 233 -5.63 -23.66 -8.52
N ARG A 234 -5.32 -24.85 -8.00
CA ARG A 234 -4.09 -25.57 -8.38
C ARG A 234 -4.05 -25.97 -9.85
N LEU A 235 -5.18 -26.34 -10.44
CA LEU A 235 -5.23 -26.66 -11.88
C LEU A 235 -4.87 -25.44 -12.74
N ASN A 236 -5.27 -24.24 -12.31
CA ASN A 236 -4.90 -22.99 -12.95
C ASN A 236 -3.40 -22.70 -12.81
N VAL A 237 -2.81 -22.95 -11.64
CA VAL A 237 -1.35 -22.82 -11.44
C VAL A 237 -0.58 -23.83 -12.31
N LEU A 238 -1.02 -25.08 -12.37
CA LEU A 238 -0.45 -26.10 -13.27
C LEU A 238 -0.49 -25.66 -14.73
N ALA A 239 -1.65 -25.18 -15.18
CA ALA A 239 -1.87 -24.82 -16.57
C ALA A 239 -1.13 -23.54 -16.99
N HIS A 240 -1.12 -22.51 -16.14
CA HIS A 240 -0.72 -21.16 -16.55
C HIS A 240 0.64 -20.72 -16.03
N ILE A 241 1.05 -21.19 -14.84
CA ILE A 241 2.36 -20.88 -14.25
C ILE A 241 3.37 -21.97 -14.63
N ILE A 242 3.05 -23.22 -14.32
CA ILE A 242 3.94 -24.35 -14.63
C ILE A 242 3.89 -24.73 -16.12
N GLN A 243 2.81 -24.37 -16.82
CA GLN A 243 2.57 -24.70 -18.23
C GLN A 243 2.44 -26.20 -18.52
N LYS A 244 1.90 -26.96 -17.57
CA LYS A 244 1.50 -28.35 -17.82
C LYS A 244 0.48 -28.35 -18.98
N PRO A 245 0.68 -29.16 -20.04
CA PRO A 245 -0.21 -29.15 -21.19
C PRO A 245 -1.66 -29.44 -20.79
N TYR A 246 -2.61 -28.68 -21.35
CA TYR A 246 -4.04 -28.92 -21.09
C TYR A 246 -4.44 -30.36 -21.40
N THR A 247 -3.89 -30.98 -22.44
CA THR A 247 -4.16 -32.38 -22.80
C THR A 247 -3.86 -33.34 -21.65
N GLU A 248 -2.77 -33.13 -20.91
CA GLU A 248 -2.44 -33.94 -19.75
C GLU A 248 -3.40 -33.68 -18.59
N ILE A 249 -3.69 -32.40 -18.29
CA ILE A 249 -4.63 -32.04 -17.23
C ILE A 249 -6.02 -32.62 -17.52
N LEU A 250 -6.51 -32.50 -18.75
CA LEU A 250 -7.83 -32.97 -19.15
C LEU A 250 -7.91 -34.52 -19.18
N ALA A 251 -6.82 -35.21 -19.51
CA ALA A 251 -6.76 -36.67 -19.49
C ALA A 251 -6.97 -37.27 -18.08
N GLU A 252 -6.78 -36.48 -17.02
CA GLU A 252 -7.03 -36.87 -15.63
C GLU A 252 -8.51 -36.70 -15.23
N PHE A 253 -9.32 -35.97 -16.02
CA PHE A 253 -10.77 -35.84 -15.81
C PHE A 253 -11.58 -36.92 -16.53
N ILE A 254 -10.99 -37.58 -17.52
CA ILE A 254 -11.60 -38.69 -18.23
C ILE A 254 -11.55 -39.90 -17.29
N ASP A 255 -12.73 -40.34 -16.85
CA ASP A 255 -12.84 -41.59 -16.08
C ASP A 255 -12.20 -42.71 -16.92
N PRO A 256 -11.26 -43.46 -16.33
CA PRO A 256 -10.65 -44.53 -17.08
C PRO A 256 -11.69 -45.59 -17.40
N GLN A 257 -12.13 -45.65 -18.66
CA GLN A 257 -12.62 -46.89 -19.21
C GLN A 257 -11.43 -47.86 -19.26
N GLY A 258 -11.19 -48.59 -18.17
CA GLY A 258 -10.21 -49.67 -18.10
C GLY A 258 -8.79 -49.36 -17.61
N ARG A 259 -8.47 -48.23 -16.95
CA ARG A 259 -7.15 -48.06 -16.28
C ARG A 259 -7.00 -48.86 -14.98
N ALA A 260 -8.06 -49.51 -14.48
CA ALA A 260 -7.97 -50.34 -13.28
C ALA A 260 -7.06 -51.58 -13.45
N THR A 261 -6.64 -51.93 -14.66
CA THR A 261 -5.83 -53.15 -14.89
C THR A 261 -4.35 -52.91 -15.17
N THR A 262 -3.88 -51.66 -15.31
CA THR A 262 -2.46 -51.39 -15.65
C THR A 262 -1.64 -50.78 -14.52
N TRP A 263 -2.26 -50.07 -13.57
CA TRP A 263 -1.54 -49.44 -12.46
C TRP A 263 -1.39 -50.34 -11.23
N ASP A 264 -2.33 -51.27 -11.02
CA ASP A 264 -2.27 -52.28 -9.95
C ASP A 264 -1.07 -53.24 -10.10
N GLU A 265 -0.58 -53.47 -11.33
CA GLU A 265 0.59 -54.31 -11.59
C GLU A 265 1.94 -53.60 -11.32
N MET A 266 1.93 -52.27 -11.17
CA MET A 266 3.13 -51.43 -10.97
C MET A 266 3.24 -50.82 -9.56
N GLY A 267 2.32 -51.16 -8.65
CA GLY A 267 2.37 -50.72 -7.24
C GLY A 267 2.17 -49.21 -7.03
N TRP A 268 1.74 -48.49 -8.06
CA TRP A 268 1.45 -47.06 -8.02
C TRP A 268 -0.05 -46.86 -7.91
N THR A 269 -0.55 -46.55 -6.71
CA THR A 269 -1.98 -46.25 -6.50
C THR A 269 -2.40 -44.91 -7.10
N GLY A 270 -1.46 -44.14 -7.67
CA GLY A 270 -1.69 -42.79 -8.15
C GLY A 270 -2.03 -41.84 -7.01
N ASP A 271 -1.88 -40.56 -7.26
CA ASP A 271 -2.43 -39.51 -6.41
C ASP A 271 -3.38 -38.66 -7.24
N VAL A 272 -4.30 -37.98 -6.58
CA VAL A 272 -5.31 -37.16 -7.24
C VAL A 272 -4.66 -36.04 -8.06
N LYS A 273 -5.27 -35.67 -9.19
CA LYS A 273 -4.81 -34.70 -10.22
C LYS A 273 -4.18 -33.38 -9.74
N TYR A 274 -4.44 -33.02 -8.49
CA TYR A 274 -3.93 -31.82 -7.82
C TYR A 274 -2.75 -32.13 -6.89
N HIS A 275 -2.04 -33.25 -7.01
CA HIS A 275 -0.79 -33.51 -6.27
C HIS A 275 0.42 -33.73 -7.22
N ALA A 276 0.25 -33.72 -8.54
CA ALA A 276 1.38 -33.86 -9.46
C ALA A 276 2.22 -32.56 -9.53
N GLY A 277 3.55 -32.70 -9.53
CA GLY A 277 4.48 -31.62 -9.83
C GLY A 277 4.78 -31.52 -11.32
N ALA A 278 5.29 -30.37 -11.75
CA ALA A 278 5.72 -30.14 -13.12
C ALA A 278 6.94 -29.21 -13.16
N TYR A 279 7.65 -29.19 -14.30
CA TYR A 279 8.94 -28.55 -14.54
C TYR A 279 8.85 -27.61 -15.74
N ARG A 280 9.49 -26.45 -15.66
CA ARG A 280 9.68 -25.52 -16.79
C ARG A 280 11.09 -24.96 -16.76
N SER A 281 11.78 -24.92 -17.90
CA SER A 281 12.93 -24.03 -18.16
C SER A 281 12.44 -22.83 -18.99
N LEU A 282 12.69 -21.61 -18.50
CA LEU A 282 12.48 -20.38 -19.27
C LEU A 282 13.60 -20.22 -20.30
N GLY A 283 13.35 -20.53 -21.58
CA GLY A 283 14.39 -20.60 -22.61
C GLY A 283 14.64 -19.34 -23.47
N LYS A 284 15.91 -19.23 -23.89
CA LYS A 284 16.55 -18.64 -25.10
C LYS A 284 16.87 -17.14 -25.25
N ASP A 285 16.13 -16.20 -24.66
CA ASP A 285 16.50 -14.75 -24.71
C ASP A 285 16.93 -14.19 -23.35
N ARG A 286 16.89 -15.03 -22.32
CA ARG A 286 17.42 -14.74 -20.98
C ARG A 286 18.60 -15.69 -20.79
N GLU A 287 19.75 -15.19 -20.34
CA GLU A 287 21.00 -15.95 -20.15
C GLU A 287 20.90 -17.11 -19.13
N MET A 288 19.70 -17.46 -18.68
CA MET A 288 19.49 -18.30 -17.52
C MET A 288 18.30 -19.24 -17.66
N ASP A 289 18.56 -20.52 -17.42
CA ASP A 289 17.55 -21.53 -17.16
C ASP A 289 17.05 -21.40 -15.72
N MET A 290 15.76 -21.07 -15.55
CA MET A 290 15.06 -21.11 -14.27
C MET A 290 14.10 -22.30 -14.26
N SER A 291 14.13 -23.10 -13.20
CA SER A 291 13.24 -24.23 -12.93
C SER A 291 12.13 -23.86 -11.96
N ILE A 292 10.88 -24.22 -12.29
CA ILE A 292 9.74 -24.06 -11.37
C ILE A 292 9.22 -25.44 -11.00
N HIS A 293 9.06 -25.68 -9.70
CA HIS A 293 8.60 -26.95 -9.14
C HIS A 293 7.38 -26.74 -8.26
N MET A 294 6.47 -27.72 -8.27
CA MET A 294 5.35 -27.76 -7.34
C MET A 294 5.26 -29.17 -6.75
N PRO A 295 5.66 -29.39 -5.48
CA PRO A 295 5.64 -30.72 -4.90
C PRO A 295 4.23 -31.29 -4.76
N ALA A 296 4.18 -32.62 -4.62
CA ALA A 296 2.97 -33.31 -4.18
C ALA A 296 2.67 -32.98 -2.73
N ASN A 297 1.40 -32.82 -2.41
CA ASN A 297 0.95 -32.51 -1.06
C ASN A 297 -0.23 -33.41 -0.70
N PRO A 298 -0.40 -33.86 0.56
CA PRO A 298 -1.62 -34.54 0.96
C PRO A 298 -2.80 -33.56 1.06
N SER A 299 -3.99 -34.09 1.32
CA SER A 299 -5.20 -33.29 1.62
C SER A 299 -5.16 -32.57 2.98
N HIS A 300 -4.19 -32.88 3.85
CA HIS A 300 -3.94 -32.14 5.09
C HIS A 300 -3.33 -30.77 4.76
N LEU A 301 -4.11 -29.70 5.00
CA LEU A 301 -3.70 -28.33 4.74
C LEU A 301 -2.46 -27.94 5.56
N GLU A 302 -1.64 -27.04 5.01
CA GLU A 302 -0.38 -26.53 5.58
C GLU A 302 0.72 -27.60 5.84
N GLN A 303 0.45 -28.89 5.61
CA GLN A 303 1.47 -29.94 5.79
C GLN A 303 2.58 -29.87 4.73
N ILE A 304 2.37 -29.14 3.63
CA ILE A 304 3.38 -28.95 2.59
C ILE A 304 4.45 -27.93 2.99
N ASP A 305 4.15 -27.03 3.93
CA ASP A 305 5.04 -25.92 4.30
C ASP A 305 6.44 -26.35 4.81
N PRO A 306 6.58 -27.40 5.64
CA PRO A 306 7.90 -27.85 6.11
C PRO A 306 8.60 -28.87 5.18
N VAL A 307 7.96 -29.31 4.08
CA VAL A 307 8.47 -30.37 3.18
C VAL A 307 9.35 -29.78 2.09
#